data_AF-A0A644YSU2-F1
#
_entry.id   AF-A0A644YSU2-F1
#
_cell.length_a   1.000
_cell.length_b   1.000
_cell.length_c   1.000
_cell.angle_alpha   90.00
_cell.angle_beta   90.00
_cell.angle_gamma   90.00
#
_symmetry.space_group_name_H-M   'P 1'
#
loop_
_entity.id
_entity.type
_entity.pdbx_description
1 polymer ?
#
loop_
_entity_poly.entity_id
_entity_poly.type
_entity_poly.pdbx_seq_one_letter_code
_entity_poly.pdbx_strand_id
1 'polypeptide(L)'
;MQHSETVGGRSHSDILEEILKGGHIKPVYQPIVFLSNGQVYGYEALSRISKQELQMNIEQMFQLADKDGNAWELEKLCRARALENAAQLSADKKLFLNVNSNILYDNQFRTGFTREHLQEYGVDASNIIFEITERVAALDSSAFLCSIDHYKKQSYGIAIDDAGAGYSGLNNIASVKPNLIKLDMSLVRDIDKDEIKRLLCKAMVDFGKSAGIQLIAEGIETEEELAVLVRLGVDLGQGYFLGLPQESFSPIAAEKMETIKRCHAKQYNENFTNSVYSIVGHLAKPGYIVSPDEKLGRSMRR
;
A
#
# COMPACT_ATOMS: atom_id res chain seq x y z
N MET A 1 19.09 -28.99 -22.52
CA MET A 1 18.95 -28.22 -23.78
C MET A 1 18.15 -26.96 -23.42
N GLN A 2 18.86 -25.84 -23.23
CA GLN A 2 18.25 -24.54 -22.94
C GLN A 2 17.71 -23.98 -24.26
N HIS A 3 16.40 -23.82 -24.38
CA HIS A 3 15.85 -22.98 -25.43
C HIS A 3 16.14 -21.53 -25.04
N SER A 4 17.10 -20.91 -25.75
CA SER A 4 17.31 -19.47 -25.72
C SER A 4 16.08 -18.81 -26.35
N GLU A 5 15.12 -18.44 -25.51
CA GLU A 5 14.03 -17.57 -25.90
C GLU A 5 14.65 -16.22 -26.32
N THR A 6 14.32 -15.78 -27.52
CA THR A 6 14.89 -14.58 -28.14
C THR A 6 13.79 -13.55 -28.29
N VAL A 7 14.09 -12.29 -27.96
CA VAL A 7 13.23 -11.14 -28.26
C VAL A 7 13.92 -10.33 -29.35
N GLY A 8 13.30 -10.27 -30.54
CA GLY A 8 13.88 -9.58 -31.69
C GLY A 8 15.24 -10.11 -32.17
N GLY A 9 15.54 -11.40 -31.92
CA GLY A 9 16.80 -12.03 -32.33
C GLY A 9 17.99 -11.83 -31.38
N ARG A 10 17.81 -11.13 -30.24
CA ARG A 10 18.81 -11.02 -29.17
C ARG A 10 18.56 -12.06 -28.08
N SER A 11 19.62 -12.55 -27.43
CA SER A 11 19.47 -13.41 -26.26
C SER A 11 19.00 -12.58 -25.06
N HIS A 12 18.27 -13.21 -24.14
CA HIS A 12 17.83 -12.58 -22.90
C HIS A 12 19.01 -12.08 -22.03
N SER A 13 20.15 -12.78 -22.05
CA SER A 13 21.36 -12.36 -21.34
C SER A 13 21.95 -11.07 -21.91
N ASP A 14 21.95 -10.90 -23.24
CA ASP A 14 22.46 -9.67 -23.87
C ASP A 14 21.58 -8.46 -23.52
N ILE A 15 20.26 -8.66 -23.46
CA ILE A 15 19.29 -7.62 -23.07
C ILE A 15 19.54 -7.19 -21.62
N LEU A 16 19.70 -8.15 -20.70
CA LEU A 16 19.94 -7.85 -19.30
C LEU A 16 21.27 -7.10 -19.10
N GLU A 17 22.33 -7.54 -19.77
CA GLU A 17 23.64 -6.89 -19.71
C GLU A 17 23.59 -5.45 -20.26
N GLU A 18 22.85 -5.23 -21.35
CA GLU A 18 22.61 -3.89 -21.92
C GLU A 18 21.88 -2.98 -20.93
N ILE A 19 20.84 -3.47 -20.25
CA ILE A 19 20.12 -2.69 -19.22
C ILE A 19 21.03 -2.33 -18.06
N LEU A 20 21.80 -3.30 -17.55
CA LEU A 20 22.68 -3.10 -16.39
C LEU A 20 23.83 -2.14 -16.72
N LYS A 21 24.54 -2.35 -17.83
CA LYS A 21 25.67 -1.48 -18.23
C LYS A 21 25.22 -0.08 -18.68
N GLY A 22 24.09 0.00 -19.39
CA GLY A 22 23.54 1.26 -19.88
C GLY A 22 22.71 2.02 -18.83
N GLY A 23 22.40 1.39 -17.70
CA GLY A 23 21.57 1.97 -16.66
C GLY A 23 20.17 2.35 -17.15
N HIS A 24 19.58 1.55 -18.05
CA HIS A 24 18.32 1.82 -18.77
C HIS A 24 17.06 1.56 -17.93
N ILE A 25 17.10 2.02 -16.68
CA ILE A 25 15.99 2.01 -15.74
C ILE A 25 15.61 3.44 -15.41
N LYS A 26 14.31 3.70 -15.41
CA LYS A 26 13.73 4.98 -15.04
C LYS A 26 12.72 4.78 -13.90
N PRO A 27 12.82 5.53 -12.80
CA PRO A 27 11.83 5.47 -11.74
C PRO A 27 10.62 6.33 -12.10
N VAL A 28 9.44 5.84 -11.72
CA VAL A 28 8.21 6.65 -11.62
C VAL A 28 7.65 6.49 -10.21
N TYR A 29 6.90 7.48 -9.75
CA TYR A 29 6.44 7.62 -8.38
C TYR A 29 4.92 7.74 -8.35
N GLN A 30 4.27 6.83 -7.65
CA GLN A 30 2.81 6.87 -7.49
C GLN A 30 2.45 7.41 -6.10
N PRO A 31 1.55 8.41 -5.99
CA PRO A 31 1.20 8.98 -4.70
C PRO A 31 0.37 8.01 -3.85
N ILE A 32 0.73 7.93 -2.57
CA ILE A 32 -0.06 7.32 -1.49
C ILE A 32 -0.57 8.46 -0.62
N VAL A 33 -1.89 8.51 -0.39
CA VAL A 33 -2.53 9.67 0.25
C VAL A 33 -3.31 9.30 1.49
N PHE A 34 -3.39 10.22 2.45
CA PHE A 34 -4.29 10.11 3.59
C PHE A 34 -5.75 10.19 3.15
N LEU A 35 -6.54 9.18 3.48
CA LEU A 35 -7.97 9.15 3.15
C LEU A 35 -8.82 10.05 4.07
N SER A 36 -8.21 10.65 5.09
CA SER A 36 -8.86 11.63 5.96
C SER A 36 -8.92 13.04 5.36
N ASN A 37 -7.94 13.41 4.53
CA ASN A 37 -7.80 14.79 4.06
C ASN A 37 -7.22 14.97 2.64
N GLY A 38 -6.78 13.88 2.00
CA GLY A 38 -6.20 13.86 0.66
C GLY A 38 -4.76 14.39 0.56
N GLN A 39 -4.10 14.67 1.68
CA GLN A 39 -2.68 15.01 1.68
C GLN A 39 -1.83 13.79 1.30
N VAL A 40 -0.78 14.02 0.51
CA VAL A 40 0.18 12.95 0.20
C VAL A 40 0.91 12.53 1.47
N TYR A 41 0.90 11.23 1.76
CA TYR A 41 1.70 10.58 2.79
C TYR A 41 3.10 10.28 2.27
N GLY A 42 3.17 9.75 1.05
CA GLY A 42 4.41 9.37 0.41
C GLY A 42 4.20 8.92 -1.02
N TYR A 43 5.22 8.32 -1.59
CA TYR A 43 5.19 7.81 -2.96
C TYR A 43 5.78 6.41 -3.02
N GLU A 44 5.18 5.54 -3.83
CA GLU A 44 5.79 4.28 -4.20
C GLU A 44 6.69 4.46 -5.42
N ALA A 45 7.96 4.06 -5.30
CA ALA A 45 8.89 4.07 -6.41
C ALA A 45 8.74 2.79 -7.25
N LEU A 46 8.33 2.97 -8.50
CA LEU A 46 8.10 1.91 -9.46
C LEU A 46 9.14 2.01 -10.58
N SER A 47 9.86 0.92 -10.82
CA SER A 47 10.86 0.88 -11.88
C SER A 47 10.21 0.65 -13.25
N ARG A 48 10.72 1.34 -14.28
CA ARG A 48 10.34 1.20 -15.69
C ARG A 48 11.59 1.01 -16.53
N ILE A 49 11.49 0.19 -17.57
CA ILE A 49 12.56 0.07 -18.57
C ILE A 49 12.47 1.29 -19.48
N SER A 50 13.56 2.04 -19.61
CA SER A 50 13.57 3.28 -20.42
C SER A 50 13.55 2.99 -21.93
N LYS A 51 13.94 1.78 -22.33
CA LYS A 51 13.98 1.30 -23.72
C LYS A 51 12.66 0.63 -24.10
N GLN A 52 11.73 1.41 -24.64
CA GLN A 52 10.40 0.94 -25.05
C GLN A 52 10.46 -0.12 -26.15
N GLU A 53 11.50 -0.10 -26.99
CA GLU A 53 11.74 -1.05 -28.07
C GLU A 53 11.95 -2.50 -27.60
N LEU A 54 12.30 -2.71 -26.33
CA LEU A 54 12.47 -4.05 -25.76
C LEU A 54 11.12 -4.76 -25.53
N GLN A 55 10.00 -4.04 -25.51
CA GLN A 55 8.65 -4.58 -25.23
C GLN A 55 8.58 -5.48 -23.98
N MET A 56 9.45 -5.21 -23.00
CA MET A 56 9.51 -5.92 -21.73
C MET A 56 9.11 -4.99 -20.60
N ASN A 57 8.42 -5.54 -19.60
CA ASN A 57 8.19 -4.85 -18.35
C ASN A 57 9.27 -5.20 -17.30
N ILE A 58 9.27 -4.47 -16.19
CA ILE A 58 10.29 -4.66 -15.15
C ILE A 58 10.18 -6.03 -14.46
N GLU A 59 8.98 -6.59 -14.33
CA GLU A 59 8.75 -7.89 -13.70
C GLU A 59 9.38 -9.02 -14.54
N GLN A 60 9.17 -9.00 -15.85
CA GLN A 60 9.82 -9.90 -16.80
C GLN A 60 11.34 -9.77 -16.74
N MET A 61 11.87 -8.55 -16.57
CA MET A 61 13.30 -8.33 -16.42
C MET A 61 13.85 -8.93 -15.11
N PHE A 62 13.12 -8.80 -14.00
CA PHE A 62 13.51 -9.47 -12.74
C PHE A 62 13.47 -10.99 -12.86
N GLN A 63 12.47 -11.56 -13.55
CA GLN A 63 12.42 -13.00 -13.82
C GLN A 63 13.62 -13.49 -14.65
N LEU A 64 14.09 -12.69 -15.62
CA LEU A 64 15.33 -12.98 -16.36
C LEU A 64 16.56 -12.86 -15.45
N ALA A 65 16.66 -11.78 -14.68
CA ALA A 65 17.77 -11.54 -13.78
C ALA A 65 17.90 -12.63 -12.70
N ASP A 66 16.80 -13.16 -12.19
CA ASP A 66 16.79 -14.31 -11.27
C ASP A 66 17.36 -15.57 -11.94
N LYS A 67 16.99 -15.85 -13.20
CA LYS A 67 17.50 -17.01 -13.95
C LYS A 67 19.00 -16.92 -14.22
N ASP A 68 19.50 -15.71 -14.45
CA ASP A 68 20.90 -15.45 -14.80
C ASP A 68 21.78 -15.10 -13.57
N GLY A 69 21.22 -15.10 -12.36
CA GLY A 69 21.94 -14.81 -11.12
C GLY A 69 22.31 -13.33 -10.91
N ASN A 70 21.65 -12.42 -11.62
CA ASN A 70 21.90 -10.97 -11.64
C ASN A 70 20.80 -10.15 -10.95
N ALA A 71 19.87 -10.79 -10.24
CA ALA A 71 18.75 -10.12 -9.57
C ALA A 71 19.21 -8.97 -8.65
N TRP A 72 20.32 -9.18 -7.92
CA TRP A 72 20.90 -8.17 -7.04
C TRP A 72 21.44 -6.95 -7.79
N GLU A 73 22.13 -7.16 -8.92
CA GLU A 73 22.64 -6.04 -9.74
C GLU A 73 21.49 -5.21 -10.30
N LEU A 74 20.40 -5.86 -10.73
CA LEU A 74 19.20 -5.16 -11.19
C LEU A 74 18.52 -4.40 -10.05
N GLU A 75 18.39 -4.99 -8.85
CA GLU A 75 17.81 -4.29 -7.70
C GLU A 75 18.65 -3.07 -7.30
N LYS A 76 19.98 -3.19 -7.24
CA LYS A 76 20.87 -2.05 -6.96
C LYS A 76 20.66 -0.92 -7.95
N LEU A 77 20.57 -1.25 -9.25
CA LEU A 77 20.31 -0.25 -10.29
C LEU A 77 18.95 0.42 -10.08
N CYS A 78 17.87 -0.36 -9.94
CA CYS A 78 16.52 0.16 -9.70
C CYS A 78 16.47 1.05 -8.45
N ARG A 79 17.12 0.63 -7.38
CA ARG A 79 17.16 1.35 -6.10
C ARG A 79 17.98 2.63 -6.19
N ALA A 80 19.17 2.60 -6.80
CA ALA A 80 19.98 3.80 -7.03
C ALA A 80 19.16 4.83 -7.80
N ARG A 81 18.53 4.42 -8.91
CA ARG A 81 17.65 5.29 -9.72
C ARG A 81 16.49 5.86 -8.92
N ALA A 82 15.81 5.05 -8.11
CA ALA A 82 14.73 5.54 -7.25
C ALA A 82 15.21 6.56 -6.19
N LEU A 83 16.44 6.40 -5.69
CA LEU A 83 17.02 7.28 -4.68
C LEU A 83 17.61 8.57 -5.28
N GLU A 84 18.02 8.59 -6.56
CA GLU A 84 18.54 9.79 -7.24
C GLU A 84 17.58 10.99 -7.12
N ASN A 85 16.27 10.75 -7.25
CA ASN A 85 15.27 11.83 -7.09
C ASN A 85 14.89 12.08 -5.63
N ALA A 86 15.26 11.22 -4.69
CA ALA A 86 14.83 11.31 -3.30
C ALA A 86 15.32 12.60 -2.60
N ALA A 87 16.38 13.24 -3.09
CA ALA A 87 16.78 14.58 -2.64
C ALA A 87 15.69 15.66 -2.83
N GLN A 88 14.75 15.45 -3.77
CA GLN A 88 13.62 16.33 -4.01
C GLN A 88 12.39 15.97 -3.15
N LEU A 89 12.45 14.86 -2.41
CA LEU A 89 11.38 14.45 -1.52
C LEU A 89 11.31 15.40 -0.33
N SER A 90 10.13 15.92 -0.04
CA SER A 90 9.93 16.73 1.16
C SER A 90 10.13 15.88 2.42
N ALA A 91 10.75 16.44 3.46
CA ALA A 91 11.15 15.72 4.67
C ALA A 91 9.96 15.10 5.45
N ASP A 92 8.73 15.55 5.20
CA ASP A 92 7.51 15.02 5.80
C ASP A 92 6.89 13.85 4.99
N LYS A 93 7.45 13.50 3.82
CA LYS A 93 6.92 12.46 2.93
C LYS A 93 7.71 11.16 3.04
N LYS A 94 7.03 10.06 2.77
CA LYS A 94 7.65 8.73 2.70
C LYS A 94 7.98 8.34 1.26
N LEU A 95 9.01 7.52 1.09
CA LEU A 95 9.33 6.85 -0.17
C LEU A 95 9.29 5.34 0.08
N PHE A 96 8.43 4.67 -0.65
CA PHE A 96 8.27 3.22 -0.56
C PHE A 96 9.12 2.54 -1.63
N LEU A 97 9.90 1.56 -1.22
CA LEU A 97 10.83 0.80 -2.05
C LEU A 97 10.51 -0.69 -1.94
N ASN A 98 10.21 -1.31 -3.08
CA ASN A 98 10.05 -2.75 -3.18
C ASN A 98 11.36 -3.50 -2.85
N VAL A 99 11.25 -4.62 -2.12
CA VAL A 99 12.37 -5.49 -1.78
C VAL A 99 12.12 -6.90 -2.29
N ASN A 100 13.03 -7.42 -3.12
CA ASN A 100 12.93 -8.80 -3.59
C ASN A 100 13.36 -9.80 -2.50
N SER A 101 12.65 -10.93 -2.40
CA SER A 101 12.92 -12.01 -1.44
C SER A 101 14.33 -12.56 -1.53
N ASN A 102 14.83 -12.74 -2.75
CA ASN A 102 16.10 -13.43 -3.00
C ASN A 102 17.28 -12.61 -2.44
N ILE A 103 17.10 -11.30 -2.31
CA ILE A 103 18.14 -10.34 -1.94
C ILE A 103 18.24 -10.16 -0.41
N LEU A 104 17.18 -10.48 0.34
CA LEU A 104 17.19 -10.41 1.80
C LEU A 104 18.18 -11.38 2.47
N TYR A 105 18.62 -12.40 1.73
CA TYR A 105 19.61 -13.39 2.15
C TYR A 105 21.04 -13.03 1.72
N ASP A 106 21.22 -12.00 0.87
CA ASP A 106 22.53 -11.59 0.39
C ASP A 106 23.26 -10.74 1.45
N ASN A 107 24.51 -11.09 1.75
CA ASN A 107 25.34 -10.33 2.69
C ASN A 107 25.61 -8.90 2.20
N GLN A 108 25.68 -8.66 0.89
CA GLN A 108 25.89 -7.34 0.30
C GLN A 108 24.69 -6.41 0.49
N PHE A 109 23.48 -6.97 0.64
CA PHE A 109 22.28 -6.20 0.96
C PHE A 109 22.31 -5.63 2.39
N ARG A 110 22.99 -6.34 3.30
CA ARG A 110 23.14 -5.96 4.71
C ARG A 110 24.19 -4.87 4.93
N THR A 111 25.08 -4.63 3.96
CA THR A 111 26.26 -3.76 4.14
C THR A 111 26.05 -2.27 3.87
N GLY A 112 24.81 -1.77 3.82
CA GLY A 112 24.55 -0.33 3.93
C GLY A 112 24.41 0.45 2.62
N PHE A 113 24.32 -0.21 1.46
CA PHE A 113 24.13 0.43 0.15
C PHE A 113 23.05 1.52 0.16
N THR A 114 21.85 1.20 0.68
CA THR A 114 20.76 2.18 0.78
C THR A 114 21.11 3.34 1.71
N ARG A 115 21.75 3.04 2.85
CA ARG A 115 22.13 4.05 3.84
C ARG A 115 23.15 5.03 3.28
N GLU A 116 24.11 4.55 2.49
CA GLU A 116 25.11 5.40 1.83
C GLU A 116 24.46 6.40 0.86
N HIS A 117 23.54 5.93 0.01
CA HIS A 117 22.81 6.80 -0.92
C HIS A 117 21.91 7.81 -0.19
N LEU A 118 21.24 7.39 0.89
CA LEU A 118 20.42 8.30 1.68
C LEU A 118 21.26 9.40 2.35
N GLN A 119 22.47 9.06 2.81
CA GLN A 119 23.41 10.06 3.33
C GLN A 119 23.89 11.02 2.25
N GLU A 120 24.18 10.53 1.04
CA GLU A 120 24.56 11.36 -0.11
C GLU A 120 23.46 12.37 -0.47
N TYR A 121 22.19 11.94 -0.45
CA TYR A 121 21.05 12.78 -0.82
C TYR A 121 20.41 13.55 0.34
N GLY A 122 20.91 13.39 1.57
CA GLY A 122 20.39 14.07 2.76
C GLY A 122 18.98 13.62 3.16
N VAL A 123 18.60 12.37 2.88
CA VAL A 123 17.29 11.80 3.20
C VAL A 123 17.38 11.00 4.49
N ASP A 124 16.44 11.22 5.41
CA ASP A 124 16.38 10.46 6.66
C ASP A 124 15.89 9.02 6.39
N ALA A 125 16.52 8.02 7.01
CA ALA A 125 16.13 6.62 6.87
C ALA A 125 14.68 6.37 7.29
N SER A 126 14.15 7.15 8.24
CA SER A 126 12.75 7.09 8.65
C SER A 126 11.77 7.56 7.58
N ASN A 127 12.23 8.24 6.52
CA ASN A 127 11.42 8.54 5.34
C ASN A 127 11.30 7.36 4.38
N ILE A 128 12.09 6.29 4.54
CA ILE A 128 12.03 5.13 3.66
C ILE A 128 11.18 4.02 4.28
N ILE A 129 10.28 3.47 3.47
CA ILE A 129 9.47 2.29 3.80
C ILE A 129 9.87 1.17 2.84
N PHE A 130 10.25 0.00 3.36
CA PHE A 130 10.46 -1.18 2.53
C PHE A 130 9.17 -1.98 2.41
N GLU A 131 8.82 -2.31 1.17
CA GLU A 131 7.66 -3.15 0.83
C GLU A 131 8.12 -4.59 0.62
N ILE A 132 7.44 -5.51 1.30
CA ILE A 132 7.76 -6.92 1.29
C ILE A 132 6.48 -7.70 1.06
N THR A 133 6.43 -8.49 0.01
CA THR A 133 5.23 -9.24 -0.34
C THR A 133 4.89 -10.29 0.72
N GLU A 134 3.59 -10.58 0.89
CA GLU A 134 3.06 -11.55 1.86
C GLU A 134 3.75 -12.92 1.74
N ARG A 135 4.02 -13.37 0.51
CA ARG A 135 4.72 -14.65 0.23
C ARG A 135 6.10 -14.70 0.85
N VAL A 136 6.85 -13.60 0.78
CA VAL A 136 8.20 -13.51 1.33
C VAL A 136 8.14 -13.50 2.85
N ALA A 137 7.18 -12.78 3.42
CA ALA A 137 6.92 -12.79 4.85
C ALA A 137 6.52 -14.19 5.36
N ALA A 138 5.87 -15.01 4.53
CA ALA A 138 5.46 -16.38 4.86
C ALA A 138 6.58 -17.41 4.91
N LEU A 139 7.80 -17.07 4.46
CA LEU A 139 8.92 -17.99 4.54
C LEU A 139 9.40 -18.24 5.99
N ASP A 140 8.91 -17.45 6.97
CA ASP A 140 9.15 -17.53 8.43
C ASP A 140 10.54 -18.07 8.81
N SER A 141 11.56 -17.58 8.11
CA SER A 141 12.93 -18.01 8.32
C SER A 141 13.58 -17.06 9.32
N SER A 142 14.38 -17.62 10.25
CA SER A 142 15.12 -16.82 11.24
C SER A 142 16.03 -15.78 10.56
N ALA A 143 16.55 -16.10 9.37
CA ALA A 143 17.35 -15.20 8.56
C ALA A 143 16.54 -14.01 8.02
N PHE A 144 15.30 -14.25 7.56
CA PHE A 144 14.40 -13.18 7.10
C PHE A 144 14.07 -12.22 8.24
N LEU A 145 13.61 -12.74 9.39
CA LEU A 145 13.27 -11.91 10.55
C LEU A 145 14.47 -11.11 11.08
N CYS A 146 15.67 -11.69 11.04
CA CYS A 146 16.91 -10.99 11.38
C CYS A 146 17.21 -9.83 10.41
N SER A 147 16.99 -10.02 9.11
CA SER A 147 17.12 -8.95 8.12
C SER A 147 16.09 -7.83 8.36
N ILE A 148 14.84 -8.15 8.67
CA ILE A 148 13.81 -7.15 9.01
C ILE A 148 14.20 -6.34 10.25
N ASP A 149 14.60 -7.02 11.33
CA ASP A 149 15.02 -6.37 12.57
C ASP A 149 16.24 -5.46 12.34
N HIS A 150 17.17 -5.89 11.49
CA HIS A 150 18.30 -5.07 11.06
C HIS A 150 17.87 -3.78 10.37
N TYR A 151 16.89 -3.81 9.46
CA TYR A 151 16.36 -2.59 8.81
C TYR A 151 15.62 -1.68 9.79
N LYS A 152 14.81 -2.26 10.68
CA LYS A 152 14.11 -1.48 11.71
C LYS A 152 15.08 -0.77 12.66
N LYS A 153 16.19 -1.41 13.02
CA LYS A 153 17.27 -0.78 13.82
C LYS A 153 17.95 0.39 13.11
N GLN A 154 17.85 0.48 11.79
CA GLN A 154 18.28 1.62 10.99
C GLN A 154 17.19 2.68 10.81
N SER A 155 16.06 2.55 11.51
CA SER A 155 14.89 3.45 11.47
C SER A 155 14.05 3.36 10.20
N TYR A 156 14.28 2.38 9.33
CA TYR A 156 13.40 2.13 8.18
C TYR A 156 12.02 1.65 8.64
N GLY A 157 10.98 2.08 7.94
CA GLY A 157 9.65 1.49 8.10
C GLY A 157 9.50 0.24 7.23
N ILE A 158 8.57 -0.63 7.63
CA ILE A 158 8.27 -1.87 6.91
C ILE A 158 6.78 -1.91 6.56
N ALA A 159 6.46 -2.19 5.31
CA ALA A 159 5.12 -2.49 4.82
C ALA A 159 5.05 -3.95 4.36
N ILE A 160 3.95 -4.63 4.68
CA ILE A 160 3.61 -5.91 4.04
C ILE A 160 2.72 -5.61 2.84
N ASP A 161 3.13 -6.12 1.69
CA ASP A 161 2.46 -5.92 0.40
C ASP A 161 1.59 -7.13 -0.01
N ASP A 162 0.60 -6.90 -0.87
CA ASP A 162 -0.36 -7.88 -1.40
C ASP A 162 -1.18 -8.62 -0.32
N ALA A 163 -1.45 -8.00 0.83
CA ALA A 163 -2.15 -8.70 1.91
C ALA A 163 -3.59 -9.06 1.49
N GLY A 164 -3.89 -10.36 1.55
CA GLY A 164 -5.22 -10.90 1.21
C GLY A 164 -5.31 -11.60 -0.15
N ALA A 165 -4.23 -11.60 -0.94
CA ALA A 165 -4.16 -12.33 -2.21
C ALA A 165 -4.04 -13.86 -2.03
N GLY A 166 -3.76 -14.34 -0.81
CA GLY A 166 -3.80 -15.75 -0.41
C GLY A 166 -2.54 -16.21 0.33
N TYR A 167 -2.74 -17.10 1.31
CA TYR A 167 -1.79 -17.71 2.27
C TYR A 167 -1.55 -16.96 3.59
N SER A 168 -2.28 -17.36 4.65
CA SER A 168 -1.90 -17.30 6.08
C SER A 168 -1.09 -16.07 6.58
N GLY A 169 -1.41 -14.85 6.14
CA GLY A 169 -0.65 -13.63 6.45
C GLY A 169 -0.65 -13.17 7.91
N LEU A 170 -1.62 -13.55 8.73
CA LEU A 170 -1.74 -13.03 10.11
C LEU A 170 -0.59 -13.45 11.02
N ASN A 171 -0.10 -14.69 10.89
CA ASN A 171 1.07 -15.14 11.66
C ASN A 171 2.32 -14.35 11.27
N ASN A 172 2.49 -14.07 9.97
CA ASN A 172 3.61 -13.30 9.46
C ASN A 172 3.55 -11.85 9.91
N ILE A 173 2.35 -11.23 9.88
CA ILE A 173 2.13 -9.89 10.42
C ILE A 173 2.52 -9.85 11.91
N ALA A 174 2.17 -10.86 12.69
CA ALA A 174 2.52 -10.93 14.10
C ALA A 174 4.03 -11.06 14.35
N SER A 175 4.75 -11.84 13.52
CA SER A 175 6.20 -12.01 13.60
C SER A 175 6.96 -10.77 13.10
N VAL A 176 6.56 -10.22 11.96
CA VAL A 176 7.20 -9.07 11.31
C VAL A 176 6.91 -7.77 12.07
N LYS A 177 5.69 -7.61 12.63
CA LYS A 177 5.19 -6.37 13.26
C LYS A 177 5.37 -5.14 12.37
N PRO A 178 4.79 -5.12 11.16
CA PRO A 178 5.04 -4.05 10.20
C PRO A 178 4.46 -2.71 10.69
N ASN A 179 4.92 -1.62 10.08
CA ASN A 179 4.32 -0.30 10.27
C ASN A 179 3.05 -0.15 9.43
N LEU A 180 3.04 -0.74 8.23
CA LEU A 180 1.94 -0.66 7.28
C LEU A 180 1.56 -2.02 6.72
N ILE A 181 0.31 -2.17 6.32
CA ILE A 181 -0.17 -3.29 5.50
C ILE A 181 -0.87 -2.69 4.28
N LYS A 182 -0.45 -3.12 3.08
CA LYS A 182 -1.11 -2.79 1.82
C LYS A 182 -2.13 -3.90 1.51
N LEU A 183 -3.40 -3.50 1.40
CA LEU A 183 -4.51 -4.37 1.02
C LEU A 183 -4.50 -4.52 -0.50
N ASP A 184 -4.35 -5.77 -0.95
CA ASP A 184 -4.30 -6.08 -2.37
C ASP A 184 -5.52 -5.56 -3.13
N MET A 185 -5.31 -5.22 -4.40
CA MET A 185 -6.34 -4.73 -5.30
C MET A 185 -7.52 -5.71 -5.40
N SER A 186 -7.34 -7.03 -5.29
CA SER A 186 -8.46 -7.98 -5.32
C SER A 186 -9.46 -7.78 -4.16
N LEU A 187 -9.02 -7.26 -3.00
CA LEU A 187 -9.89 -6.89 -1.88
C LEU A 187 -10.52 -5.51 -2.04
N VAL A 188 -9.87 -4.60 -2.77
CA VAL A 188 -10.31 -3.21 -2.95
C VAL A 188 -11.28 -3.05 -4.12
N ARG A 189 -11.05 -3.75 -5.23
CA ARG A 189 -11.87 -3.62 -6.44
C ARG A 189 -13.31 -4.03 -6.22
N ASP A 190 -14.24 -3.21 -6.72
CA ASP A 190 -15.68 -3.41 -6.59
C ASP A 190 -16.15 -3.61 -5.13
N ILE A 191 -15.40 -3.11 -4.14
CA ILE A 191 -15.79 -3.19 -2.71
C ILE A 191 -17.11 -2.46 -2.42
N ASP A 192 -17.52 -1.53 -3.28
CA ASP A 192 -18.83 -0.89 -3.27
C ASP A 192 -19.98 -1.83 -3.63
N LYS A 193 -19.69 -2.94 -4.32
CA LYS A 193 -20.70 -3.93 -4.75
C LYS A 193 -20.64 -5.22 -3.94
N ASP A 194 -19.53 -5.49 -3.25
CA ASP A 194 -19.30 -6.75 -2.55
C ASP A 194 -19.32 -6.59 -1.02
N GLU A 195 -20.31 -7.20 -0.37
CA GLU A 195 -20.44 -7.16 1.09
C GLU A 195 -19.34 -7.94 1.81
N ILE A 196 -18.87 -9.06 1.25
CA ILE A 196 -17.81 -9.86 1.85
C ILE A 196 -16.50 -9.07 1.84
N LYS A 197 -16.16 -8.40 0.74
CA LYS A 197 -14.98 -7.52 0.69
C LYS A 197 -15.06 -6.39 1.72
N ARG A 198 -16.23 -5.76 1.89
CA ARG A 198 -16.44 -4.75 2.94
C ARG A 198 -16.17 -5.30 4.34
N LEU A 199 -16.71 -6.48 4.65
CA LEU A 199 -16.53 -7.12 5.96
C LEU A 199 -15.06 -7.49 6.22
N LEU A 200 -14.38 -8.06 5.22
CA LEU A 200 -12.96 -8.41 5.31
C LEU A 200 -12.09 -7.16 5.50
N CYS A 201 -12.31 -6.12 4.68
CA CYS A 201 -11.61 -4.84 4.82
C CYS A 201 -11.85 -4.22 6.21
N LYS A 202 -13.09 -4.25 6.71
CA LYS A 202 -13.42 -3.75 8.05
C LYS A 202 -12.68 -4.52 9.16
N ALA A 203 -12.63 -5.84 9.06
CA ALA A 203 -11.89 -6.67 10.01
C ALA A 203 -10.40 -6.31 10.03
N MET A 204 -9.81 -6.08 8.86
CA MET A 204 -8.42 -5.63 8.75
C MET A 204 -8.22 -4.24 9.37
N VAL A 205 -9.14 -3.29 9.11
CA VAL A 205 -9.08 -1.94 9.71
C VAL A 205 -9.10 -2.02 11.23
N ASP A 206 -9.99 -2.83 11.81
CA ASP A 206 -10.10 -2.98 13.26
C ASP A 206 -8.86 -3.63 13.87
N PHE A 207 -8.32 -4.63 13.18
CA PHE A 207 -7.06 -5.26 13.54
C PHE A 207 -5.91 -4.23 13.51
N GLY A 208 -5.76 -3.48 12.40
CA GLY A 208 -4.72 -2.47 12.23
C GLY A 208 -4.76 -1.41 13.32
N LYS A 209 -5.94 -0.87 13.62
CA LYS A 209 -6.15 0.09 14.71
C LYS A 209 -5.75 -0.47 16.07
N SER A 210 -6.11 -1.72 16.36
CA SER A 210 -5.79 -2.37 17.62
C SER A 210 -4.30 -2.72 17.75
N ALA A 211 -3.64 -3.02 16.63
CA ALA A 211 -2.23 -3.40 16.56
C ALA A 211 -1.29 -2.18 16.38
N GLY A 212 -1.82 -0.99 16.11
CA GLY A 212 -1.02 0.20 15.78
C GLY A 212 -0.38 0.12 14.39
N ILE A 213 -1.04 -0.54 13.44
CA ILE A 213 -0.59 -0.75 12.05
C ILE A 213 -1.51 0.04 11.13
N GLN A 214 -0.94 0.86 10.25
CA GLN A 214 -1.71 1.63 9.26
C GLN A 214 -2.04 0.78 8.03
N LEU A 215 -3.24 0.96 7.47
CA LEU A 215 -3.63 0.29 6.24
C LEU A 215 -3.54 1.20 5.02
N ILE A 216 -3.03 0.65 3.92
CA ILE A 216 -3.09 1.25 2.58
C ILE A 216 -4.05 0.41 1.74
N ALA A 217 -5.07 1.00 1.14
CA ALA A 217 -5.88 0.33 0.12
C ALA A 217 -5.33 0.60 -1.27
N GLU A 218 -5.01 -0.45 -2.01
CA GLU A 218 -4.42 -0.35 -3.35
C GLU A 218 -5.42 -0.52 -4.49
N GLY A 219 -5.06 0.03 -5.65
CA GLY A 219 -5.81 -0.16 -6.87
C GLY A 219 -7.18 0.53 -6.89
N ILE A 220 -7.33 1.66 -6.17
CA ILE A 220 -8.56 2.46 -6.22
C ILE A 220 -8.75 3.07 -7.62
N GLU A 221 -9.85 2.73 -8.29
CA GLU A 221 -10.17 3.26 -9.64
C GLU A 221 -11.46 4.07 -9.70
N THR A 222 -12.35 3.94 -8.72
CA THR A 222 -13.63 4.67 -8.73
C THR A 222 -13.84 5.52 -7.47
N GLU A 223 -14.72 6.54 -7.58
CA GLU A 223 -15.13 7.33 -6.41
C GLU A 223 -15.92 6.48 -5.43
N GLU A 224 -16.69 5.51 -5.93
CA GLU A 224 -17.52 4.60 -5.15
C GLU A 224 -16.67 3.69 -4.25
N GLU A 225 -15.60 3.10 -4.80
CA GLU A 225 -14.60 2.33 -4.04
C GLU A 225 -13.96 3.21 -2.94
N LEU A 226 -13.50 4.41 -3.30
CA LEU A 226 -12.93 5.37 -2.37
C LEU A 226 -13.90 5.71 -1.22
N ALA A 227 -15.17 5.98 -1.54
CA ALA A 227 -16.17 6.35 -0.55
C ALA A 227 -16.40 5.23 0.48
N VAL A 228 -16.36 3.98 0.05
CA VAL A 228 -16.47 2.82 0.95
C VAL A 228 -15.23 2.69 1.83
N LEU A 229 -14.03 2.78 1.27
CA LEU A 229 -12.78 2.69 2.02
C LEU A 229 -12.66 3.77 3.10
N VAL A 230 -13.02 5.02 2.75
CA VAL A 230 -13.10 6.13 3.71
C VAL A 230 -14.08 5.79 4.82
N ARG A 231 -15.29 5.31 4.49
CA ARG A 231 -16.33 4.95 5.47
C ARG A 231 -15.89 3.84 6.42
N LEU A 232 -15.20 2.82 5.91
CA LEU A 232 -14.64 1.73 6.70
C LEU A 232 -13.50 2.21 7.60
N GLY A 233 -12.90 3.36 7.29
CA GLY A 233 -11.86 4.01 8.08
C GLY A 233 -10.46 3.48 7.76
N VAL A 234 -10.20 3.17 6.49
CA VAL A 234 -8.85 2.91 5.98
C VAL A 234 -8.01 4.19 6.06
N ASP A 235 -6.74 4.08 6.45
CA ASP A 235 -5.87 5.24 6.72
C ASP A 235 -5.37 5.91 5.44
N LEU A 236 -4.87 5.08 4.51
CA LEU A 236 -4.15 5.51 3.31
C LEU A 236 -4.74 4.84 2.06
N GLY A 237 -4.60 5.49 0.91
CA GLY A 237 -5.06 4.94 -0.37
C GLY A 237 -4.12 5.24 -1.52
N GLN A 238 -4.10 4.32 -2.49
CA GLN A 238 -3.34 4.40 -3.71
C GLN A 238 -4.17 3.81 -4.87
N GLY A 239 -4.06 4.42 -6.05
CA GLY A 239 -4.77 3.95 -7.23
C GLY A 239 -4.87 5.02 -8.30
N TYR A 240 -5.24 4.62 -9.52
CA TYR A 240 -5.30 5.53 -10.67
C TYR A 240 -6.39 6.60 -10.53
N PHE A 241 -7.43 6.36 -9.73
CA PHE A 241 -8.39 7.40 -9.38
C PHE A 241 -7.73 8.56 -8.63
N LEU A 242 -6.75 8.25 -7.77
CA LEU A 242 -6.09 9.23 -6.91
C LEU A 242 -4.90 9.88 -7.60
N GLY A 243 -4.11 9.09 -8.32
CA GLY A 243 -2.96 9.57 -9.09
C GLY A 243 -2.27 8.45 -9.86
N LEU A 244 -1.91 8.77 -11.11
CA LEU A 244 -1.07 7.91 -11.93
C LEU A 244 0.40 8.03 -11.49
N PRO A 245 1.23 6.99 -11.70
CA PRO A 245 2.67 7.10 -11.53
C PRO A 245 3.26 8.21 -12.43
N GLN A 246 4.09 9.09 -11.87
CA GLN A 246 4.74 10.21 -12.58
C GLN A 246 6.27 10.18 -12.39
N GLU A 247 7.02 10.85 -13.25
CA GLU A 247 8.50 10.88 -13.16
C GLU A 247 9.03 11.76 -12.01
N SER A 248 8.16 12.58 -11.43
CA SER A 248 8.46 13.48 -10.33
C SER A 248 7.47 13.31 -9.18
N PHE A 249 7.86 13.74 -7.98
CA PHE A 249 6.96 13.81 -6.83
C PHE A 249 5.93 14.93 -7.04
N SER A 250 4.72 14.56 -7.43
CA SER A 250 3.63 15.49 -7.71
C SER A 250 2.46 15.26 -6.76
N PRO A 251 1.82 16.33 -6.25
CA PRO A 251 0.60 16.19 -5.47
C PRO A 251 -0.54 15.61 -6.33
N ILE A 252 -1.55 15.04 -5.67
CA ILE A 252 -2.79 14.65 -6.35
C ILE A 252 -3.56 15.89 -6.84
N ALA A 253 -4.40 15.72 -7.85
CA ALA A 253 -5.23 16.80 -8.37
C ALA A 253 -6.19 17.34 -7.28
N ALA A 254 -6.41 18.66 -7.26
CA ALA A 254 -7.23 19.32 -6.24
C ALA A 254 -8.66 18.77 -6.17
N GLU A 255 -9.24 18.37 -7.31
CA GLU A 255 -10.54 17.71 -7.38
C GLU A 255 -10.59 16.38 -6.59
N LYS A 256 -9.51 15.59 -6.61
CA LYS A 256 -9.43 14.31 -5.90
C LYS A 256 -9.33 14.54 -4.41
N MET A 257 -8.53 15.52 -3.99
CA MET A 257 -8.44 15.94 -2.59
C MET A 257 -9.80 16.41 -2.06
N GLU A 258 -10.56 17.17 -2.85
CA GLU A 258 -11.91 17.61 -2.45
C GLU A 258 -12.90 16.45 -2.36
N THR A 259 -12.85 15.48 -3.29
CA THR A 259 -13.65 14.26 -3.21
C THR A 259 -13.35 13.47 -1.93
N ILE A 260 -12.08 13.31 -1.55
CA ILE A 260 -11.71 12.62 -0.29
C ILE A 260 -12.32 13.35 0.91
N LYS A 261 -12.14 14.67 1.01
CA LYS A 261 -12.70 15.49 2.10
C LYS A 261 -14.23 15.37 2.17
N ARG A 262 -14.90 15.38 1.01
CA ARG A 262 -16.35 15.19 0.91
C ARG A 262 -16.78 13.81 1.43
N CYS A 263 -16.12 12.73 1.03
CA CYS A 263 -16.40 11.39 1.52
C CYS A 263 -16.19 11.28 3.03
N HIS A 264 -15.10 11.85 3.55
CA HIS A 264 -14.78 11.84 4.98
C HIS A 264 -15.79 12.66 5.81
N ALA A 265 -16.21 13.83 5.33
CA ALA A 265 -17.24 14.63 5.99
C ALA A 265 -18.60 13.92 6.07
N LYS A 266 -18.99 13.21 5.01
CA LYS A 266 -20.22 12.39 5.01
C LYS A 266 -20.15 11.28 6.07
N GLN A 267 -19.03 10.57 6.16
CA GLN A 267 -18.81 9.54 7.19
C GLN A 267 -18.93 10.11 8.62
N TYR A 268 -18.32 11.28 8.88
CA TYR A 268 -18.41 11.92 10.20
C TYR A 268 -19.87 12.24 10.57
N ASN A 269 -20.65 12.77 9.63
CA ASN A 269 -22.06 13.09 9.84
C ASN A 269 -22.91 11.83 10.07
N GLU A 270 -22.69 10.77 9.31
CA GLU A 270 -23.38 9.47 9.48
C GLU A 270 -23.06 8.84 10.85
N ASN A 271 -21.79 8.84 11.26
CA ASN A 271 -21.39 8.32 12.57
C ASN A 271 -21.96 9.15 13.72
N PHE A 272 -21.99 10.49 13.58
CA PHE A 272 -22.58 11.37 14.57
C PHE A 272 -24.09 11.13 14.72
N THR A 273 -24.82 11.05 13.59
CA THR A 273 -26.26 10.75 13.61
C THR A 273 -26.52 9.37 14.22
N ASN A 274 -25.82 8.32 13.76
CA ASN A 274 -26.00 6.97 14.32
C ASN A 274 -25.63 6.88 15.81
N SER A 275 -24.63 7.63 16.29
CA SER A 275 -24.28 7.69 17.71
C SER A 275 -25.36 8.38 18.54
N VAL A 276 -25.94 9.48 18.06
CA VAL A 276 -27.01 10.19 18.76
C VAL A 276 -28.30 9.35 18.75
N TYR A 277 -28.66 8.74 17.63
CA TYR A 277 -29.86 7.92 17.52
C TYR A 277 -29.74 6.57 18.24
N SER A 278 -28.55 5.97 18.35
CA SER A 278 -28.37 4.77 19.18
C SER A 278 -28.51 5.08 20.67
N ILE A 279 -28.02 6.23 21.13
CA ILE A 279 -28.19 6.68 22.53
C ILE A 279 -29.67 7.01 22.84
N VAL A 280 -30.37 7.68 21.92
CA VAL A 280 -31.78 8.04 22.11
C VAL A 280 -32.72 6.83 21.94
N GLY A 281 -32.42 5.92 21.02
CA GLY A 281 -33.21 4.70 20.77
C GLY A 281 -33.26 3.75 21.98
N HIS A 282 -32.25 3.78 22.85
CA HIS A 282 -32.25 3.02 24.10
C HIS A 282 -33.04 3.70 25.24
N LEU A 283 -33.34 5.00 25.13
CA LEU A 283 -34.10 5.78 26.12
C LEU A 283 -35.56 6.01 25.73
N ALA A 284 -35.91 5.86 24.45
CA ALA A 284 -37.26 6.08 23.94
C ALA A 284 -37.88 4.74 23.50
N LYS A 285 -38.97 4.34 24.17
CA LYS A 285 -39.90 3.35 23.61
C LYS A 285 -40.87 4.06 22.66
N PRO A 286 -41.32 3.42 21.56
CA PRO A 286 -42.43 3.94 20.78
C PRO A 286 -43.62 4.21 21.70
N GLY A 287 -44.03 5.47 21.83
CA GLY A 287 -45.23 5.85 22.55
C GLY A 287 -46.47 5.45 21.74
N TYR A 288 -47.52 5.02 22.43
CA TYR A 288 -48.80 4.75 21.79
C TYR A 288 -49.37 6.07 21.27
N ILE A 289 -49.61 6.18 19.96
CA ILE A 289 -50.28 7.34 19.37
C ILE A 289 -51.78 7.09 19.53
N VAL A 290 -52.43 7.93 20.34
CA VAL A 290 -53.87 7.89 20.60
C VAL A 290 -54.54 8.90 19.67
N SER A 291 -55.61 8.51 18.99
CA SER A 291 -56.37 9.43 18.15
C SER A 291 -57.05 10.52 19.01
N PRO A 292 -57.20 11.77 18.54
CA PRO A 292 -57.96 12.80 19.28
C PRO A 292 -59.40 12.37 19.65
N ASP A 293 -59.94 11.39 18.93
CA ASP A 293 -61.30 10.87 19.13
C ASP A 293 -61.38 9.66 20.09
N GLU A 294 -60.24 9.17 20.61
CA GLU A 294 -60.19 7.98 21.47
C GLU A 294 -60.56 8.34 22.92
N LYS A 295 -61.72 7.85 23.40
CA LYS A 295 -62.16 8.06 24.79
C LYS A 295 -61.32 7.23 25.76
N LEU A 296 -60.47 7.90 26.55
CA LEU A 296 -59.71 7.31 27.66
C LEU A 296 -60.65 6.70 28.71
N GLY A 297 -60.88 5.38 28.62
CA GLY A 297 -61.84 4.72 29.49
C GLY A 297 -61.83 3.21 29.42
N ARG A 298 -60.72 2.56 29.79
CA ARG A 298 -60.72 1.26 30.47
C ARG A 298 -59.34 0.97 31.07
N SER A 299 -59.21 1.30 32.35
CA SER A 299 -58.14 0.85 33.24
C SER A 299 -58.09 -0.69 33.25
N MET A 300 -57.07 -1.30 32.63
CA MET A 300 -56.66 -2.65 33.03
C MET A 300 -55.79 -2.54 34.28
N ARG A 301 -56.34 -3.01 35.40
CA ARG A 301 -55.61 -3.24 36.65
C ARG A 301 -54.85 -4.56 36.55
N ARG A 302 -53.57 -4.49 36.94
CA ARG A 302 -52.57 -5.55 37.22
C ARG A 302 -51.97 -6.26 36.02
#